data_AF-A0A7U5YHY9-F1
#
_entry.id   AF-A0A7U5YHY9-F1
#
_cell.length_a   1.000
_cell.length_b   1.000
_cell.length_c   1.000
_cell.angle_alpha   90.00
_cell.angle_beta   90.00
_cell.angle_gamma   90.00
#
_symmetry.space_group_name_H-M   'P 1'
#
loop_
_entity.id
_entity.type
_entity.pdbx_description
1 polymer ?
#
loop_
_entity_poly.entity_id
_entity_poly.type
_entity_poly.pdbx_seq_one_letter_code
_entity_poly.pdbx_strand_id
1 'polypeptide(L)'
;MRHSPLTSRRAAVYQWFSQLLFQELSEAQLAALGSQESRVWIASLSAIPGLASDIKGFERSLTRVLQRAARAQELAADFASLFLLAPPVGVSPYAGHYPHTTPAQERRQMNALLVEQELAPRENEASDHIAIQLALMASCQQRDARGFYVLAVVMMVHFMREDAQYLQSLLMDDVDCRNH
;
A
#
# COMPACT_ATOMS: atom_id res chain seq x y z
N MET A 1 -22.33 15.27 -3.64
CA MET A 1 -22.13 14.96 -2.21
C MET A 1 -20.86 15.65 -1.74
N ARG A 2 -20.90 16.45 -0.66
CA ARG A 2 -19.67 17.05 -0.10
C ARG A 2 -18.97 15.95 0.71
N HIS A 3 -17.77 15.54 0.28
CA HIS A 3 -16.98 14.56 1.02
C HIS A 3 -16.60 15.14 2.40
N SER A 4 -16.75 14.34 3.46
CA SER A 4 -16.27 14.72 4.79
C SER A 4 -14.74 14.89 4.76
N PRO A 5 -14.15 15.83 5.52
CA PRO A 5 -12.69 16.00 5.59
C PRO A 5 -11.93 14.70 5.93
N LEU A 6 -12.55 13.82 6.72
CA LEU A 6 -12.01 12.51 7.07
C LEU A 6 -11.93 11.56 5.86
N THR A 7 -12.91 11.64 4.98
CA THR A 7 -13.05 10.84 3.77
C THR A 7 -11.98 11.19 2.74
N SER A 8 -11.77 12.50 2.50
CA SER A 8 -10.72 12.99 1.61
C SER A 8 -9.32 12.66 2.14
N ARG A 9 -9.14 12.70 3.48
CA ARG A 9 -7.85 12.35 4.11
C ARG A 9 -7.49 10.87 3.92
N ARG A 10 -8.47 9.97 4.02
CA ARG A 10 -8.25 8.52 3.77
C ARG A 10 -7.87 8.25 2.31
N ALA A 11 -8.55 8.87 1.36
CA ALA A 11 -8.21 8.72 -0.06
C ALA A 11 -6.78 9.18 -0.37
N ALA A 12 -6.34 10.31 0.21
CA ALA A 12 -4.97 10.78 0.07
C ALA A 12 -3.93 9.80 0.63
N VAL A 13 -4.22 9.18 1.79
CA VAL A 13 -3.34 8.16 2.38
C VAL A 13 -3.26 6.91 1.50
N TYR A 14 -4.39 6.41 0.98
CA TYR A 14 -4.39 5.27 0.07
C TYR A 14 -3.61 5.55 -1.21
N GLN A 15 -3.82 6.73 -1.80
CA GLN A 15 -3.10 7.15 -2.99
C GLN A 15 -1.59 7.24 -2.76
N TRP A 16 -1.18 7.73 -1.59
CA TRP A 16 0.23 7.82 -1.24
C TRP A 16 0.89 6.45 -1.07
N PHE A 17 0.26 5.53 -0.34
CA PHE A 17 0.79 4.16 -0.21
C PHE A 17 0.80 3.41 -1.55
N SER A 18 -0.20 3.64 -2.40
CA SER A 18 -0.22 3.08 -3.75
C SER A 18 1.04 3.47 -4.52
N GLN A 19 1.44 4.75 -4.48
CA GLN A 19 2.64 5.22 -5.16
C GLN A 19 3.94 4.61 -4.58
N LEU A 20 4.02 4.45 -3.26
CA LEU A 20 5.19 3.87 -2.60
C LEU A 20 5.39 2.38 -2.88
N LEU A 21 4.29 1.65 -3.11
CA LEU A 21 4.29 0.19 -3.23
C LEU A 21 4.17 -0.32 -4.68
N PHE A 22 3.90 0.56 -5.64
CA PHE A 22 3.69 0.15 -7.03
C PHE A 22 5.00 -0.18 -7.75
N GLN A 23 6.02 0.65 -7.56
CA GLN A 23 7.31 0.50 -8.23
C GLN A 23 8.40 1.25 -7.48
N GLU A 24 9.64 1.02 -7.90
CA GLU A 24 10.81 1.76 -7.44
C GLU A 24 10.62 3.27 -7.61
N LEU A 25 11.00 4.02 -6.58
CA LEU A 25 10.89 5.48 -6.61
C LEU A 25 12.04 6.09 -7.42
N SER A 26 11.67 6.95 -8.38
CA SER A 26 12.64 7.78 -9.08
C SER A 26 13.29 8.80 -8.14
N GLU A 27 14.45 9.31 -8.55
CA GLU A 27 15.15 10.38 -7.84
C GLU A 27 14.29 11.63 -7.63
N ALA A 28 13.44 11.98 -8.61
CA ALA A 28 12.51 13.09 -8.51
C ALA A 28 11.42 12.85 -7.44
N GLN A 29 10.88 11.63 -7.37
CA GLN A 29 9.91 11.25 -6.34
C GLN A 29 10.54 11.24 -4.95
N LEU A 30 11.79 10.77 -4.82
CA LEU A 30 12.53 10.82 -3.55
C LEU A 30 12.81 12.26 -3.10
N ALA A 31 13.20 13.14 -4.03
CA ALA A 31 13.39 14.55 -3.73
C ALA A 31 12.07 15.20 -3.25
N ALA A 32 10.94 14.88 -3.90
CA ALA A 32 9.62 15.35 -3.49
C ALA A 32 9.26 14.86 -2.07
N LEU A 33 9.48 13.58 -1.76
CA LEU A 33 9.26 13.03 -0.41
C LEU A 33 10.12 13.70 0.67
N GLY A 34 11.30 14.19 0.31
CA GLY A 34 12.19 14.93 1.20
C GLY A 34 11.79 16.38 1.46
N SER A 35 10.82 16.91 0.72
CA SER A 35 10.36 18.30 0.81
C SER A 35 9.73 18.63 2.15
N GLN A 36 9.73 19.91 2.52
CA GLN A 36 9.10 20.38 3.74
C GLN A 36 7.59 20.10 3.75
N GLU A 37 6.93 20.23 2.60
CA GLU A 37 5.50 19.95 2.46
C GLU A 37 5.20 18.48 2.74
N SER A 38 5.95 17.55 2.13
CA SER A 38 5.78 16.12 2.37
C SER A 38 6.05 15.75 3.82
N ARG A 39 7.07 16.34 4.47
CA ARG A 39 7.35 16.11 5.90
C ARG A 39 6.20 16.54 6.79
N VAL A 40 5.65 17.73 6.57
CA VAL A 40 4.48 18.23 7.33
C VAL A 40 3.28 17.30 7.12
N TRP A 41 3.04 16.87 5.88
CA TRP A 41 1.94 15.95 5.57
C TRP A 41 2.12 14.57 6.23
N ILE A 42 3.32 13.97 6.17
CA ILE A 42 3.66 12.69 6.82
C ILE A 42 3.47 12.81 8.34
N ALA A 43 4.03 13.85 8.97
CA ALA A 43 3.90 14.07 10.40
C ALA A 43 2.43 14.18 10.84
N SER A 44 1.58 14.78 9.99
CA SER A 44 0.14 14.89 10.26
C SER A 44 -0.53 13.53 10.47
N LEU A 45 -0.01 12.46 9.85
CA LEU A 45 -0.57 11.10 9.94
C LEU A 45 -0.45 10.50 11.34
N SER A 46 0.44 11.03 12.19
CA SER A 46 0.55 10.62 13.60
C SER A 46 -0.70 10.93 14.43
N ALA A 47 -1.60 11.78 13.93
CA ALA A 47 -2.91 12.02 14.53
C ALA A 47 -3.88 10.85 14.37
N ILE A 48 -3.57 9.86 13.53
CA ILE A 48 -4.38 8.65 13.35
C ILE A 48 -4.07 7.69 14.52
N PRO A 49 -5.08 7.26 15.30
CA PRO A 49 -4.87 6.32 16.41
C PRO A 49 -4.14 5.05 15.95
N GLY A 50 -3.08 4.67 16.68
CA GLY A 50 -2.26 3.49 16.40
C GLY A 50 -1.05 3.75 15.49
N LEU A 51 -1.01 4.83 14.72
CA LEU A 51 0.05 5.05 13.71
C LEU A 51 1.23 5.91 14.20
N ALA A 52 1.13 6.55 15.37
CA ALA A 52 2.12 7.53 15.82
C ALA A 52 3.56 6.96 15.92
N SER A 53 3.71 5.71 16.35
CA SER A 53 5.02 5.05 16.43
C SER A 53 5.57 4.73 15.04
N ASP A 54 4.73 4.17 14.16
CA ASP A 54 5.10 3.78 12.80
C ASP A 54 5.52 4.98 11.96
N ILE A 55 4.80 6.10 12.08
CA ILE A 55 5.14 7.34 11.39
C ILE A 55 6.50 7.88 11.86
N LYS A 56 6.79 7.87 13.16
CA LYS A 56 8.13 8.24 13.66
C LYS A 56 9.23 7.28 13.18
N GLY A 57 8.91 5.98 13.04
CA GLY A 57 9.80 5.01 12.42
C GLY A 57 10.08 5.35 10.97
N PHE A 58 9.02 5.61 10.20
CA PHE A 58 9.07 5.98 8.80
C PHE A 58 9.87 7.25 8.56
N GLU A 59 9.64 8.33 9.33
CA GLU A 59 10.40 9.59 9.18
C GLU A 59 11.90 9.42 9.41
N ARG A 60 12.28 8.57 10.38
CA ARG A 60 13.68 8.24 10.65
C ARG A 60 14.28 7.45 9.49
N SER A 61 13.58 6.43 9.00
CA SER A 61 14.04 5.62 7.85
C SER A 61 14.16 6.47 6.58
N LEU A 62 13.17 7.31 6.28
CA LEU A 62 13.19 8.24 5.15
C LEU A 62 14.38 9.20 5.25
N THR A 63 14.66 9.74 6.43
CA THR A 63 15.82 10.62 6.64
C THR A 63 17.14 9.91 6.34
N ARG A 64 17.30 8.64 6.75
CA ARG A 64 18.49 7.84 6.43
C ARG A 64 18.61 7.56 4.93
N VAL A 65 17.50 7.17 4.27
CA VAL A 65 17.48 6.90 2.83
C VAL A 65 17.90 8.15 2.05
N LEU A 66 17.39 9.33 2.42
CA LEU A 66 17.69 10.58 1.73
C LEU A 66 19.16 11.05 1.90
N GLN A 67 19.89 10.52 2.88
CA GLN A 67 21.31 10.79 3.12
C GLN A 67 22.26 9.87 2.32
N ARG A 68 21.74 8.78 1.72
CA ARG A 68 22.56 7.88 0.90
C ARG A 68 23.04 8.59 -0.36
N ALA A 69 24.31 8.38 -0.73
CA ALA A 69 24.89 8.97 -1.93
C ALA A 69 24.22 8.44 -3.21
N ALA A 70 23.86 7.15 -3.23
CA ALA A 70 23.17 6.50 -4.34
C ALA A 70 21.72 6.13 -3.98
N ARG A 71 21.01 7.04 -3.30
CA ARG A 71 19.70 6.77 -2.68
C ARG A 71 18.65 6.10 -3.58
N ALA A 72 18.49 6.55 -4.83
CA ALA A 72 17.52 5.94 -5.74
C ALA A 72 17.90 4.50 -6.08
N GLN A 73 19.17 4.24 -6.39
CA GLN A 73 19.66 2.91 -6.74
C GLN A 73 19.63 1.96 -5.55
N GLU A 74 20.05 2.42 -4.38
CA GLU A 74 20.01 1.61 -3.15
C GLU A 74 18.56 1.29 -2.75
N LEU A 75 17.65 2.27 -2.83
CA LEU A 75 16.24 2.01 -2.51
C LEU A 75 15.54 1.14 -3.56
N ALA A 76 15.90 1.26 -4.83
CA ALA A 76 15.46 0.35 -5.88
C ALA A 76 15.91 -1.09 -5.60
N ALA A 77 17.16 -1.29 -5.17
CA ALA A 77 17.64 -2.60 -4.76
C ALA A 77 16.90 -3.14 -3.52
N ASP A 78 16.61 -2.29 -2.53
CA ASP A 78 15.78 -2.64 -1.38
C ASP A 78 14.36 -3.07 -1.84
N PHE A 79 13.74 -2.33 -2.76
CA PHE A 79 12.43 -2.65 -3.33
C PHE A 79 12.44 -3.96 -4.10
N ALA A 80 13.43 -4.19 -4.98
CA ALA A 80 13.56 -5.41 -5.73
C ALA A 80 13.75 -6.63 -4.83
N SER A 81 14.59 -6.49 -3.80
CA SER A 81 14.82 -7.54 -2.81
C SER A 81 13.56 -7.87 -2.02
N LEU A 82 12.74 -6.86 -1.72
CA LEU A 82 11.53 -7.04 -0.94
C LEU A 82 10.35 -7.56 -1.77
N PHE A 83 10.10 -7.05 -2.98
CA PHE A 83 8.86 -7.33 -3.71
C PHE A 83 9.02 -8.15 -4.99
N LEU A 84 10.22 -8.19 -5.58
CA LEU A 84 10.45 -8.90 -6.85
C LEU A 84 11.06 -10.29 -6.67
N LEU A 85 11.61 -10.59 -5.48
CA LEU A 85 12.10 -11.93 -5.14
C LEU A 85 10.97 -12.79 -4.57
N ALA A 86 11.04 -14.10 -4.83
CA ALA A 86 10.09 -15.05 -4.28
C ALA A 86 10.29 -15.25 -2.76
N PRO A 87 9.24 -15.64 -2.01
CA PRO A 87 9.38 -16.09 -0.63
C PRO A 87 10.39 -17.25 -0.50
N PRO A 88 11.11 -17.36 0.63
CA PRO A 88 10.96 -16.55 1.86
C PRO A 88 11.75 -15.23 1.85
N VAL A 89 12.54 -14.96 0.80
CA VAL A 89 13.43 -13.79 0.77
C VAL A 89 12.65 -12.49 0.55
N GLY A 90 11.68 -12.52 -0.35
CA GLY A 90 10.76 -11.41 -0.61
C GLY A 90 9.37 -11.65 -0.03
N VAL A 91 8.59 -10.58 -0.01
CA VAL A 91 7.18 -10.50 0.36
C VAL A 91 6.39 -10.16 -0.88
N SER A 92 5.42 -11.00 -1.23
CA SER A 92 4.70 -10.78 -2.48
C SER A 92 3.69 -9.61 -2.38
N PRO A 93 3.63 -8.70 -3.36
CA PRO A 93 2.65 -7.63 -3.33
C PRO A 93 1.24 -8.04 -3.78
N TYR A 94 1.02 -9.31 -4.16
CA TYR A 94 -0.27 -9.81 -4.65
C TYR A 94 -1.05 -10.55 -3.57
N ALA A 95 -2.30 -10.13 -3.33
CA ALA A 95 -3.20 -10.76 -2.37
C ALA A 95 -3.43 -12.25 -2.67
N GLY A 96 -3.44 -12.65 -3.95
CA GLY A 96 -3.61 -14.04 -4.36
C GLY A 96 -2.53 -15.00 -3.85
N HIS A 97 -1.36 -14.50 -3.43
CA HIS A 97 -0.26 -15.31 -2.92
C HIS A 97 -0.31 -15.59 -1.42
N TYR A 98 -1.24 -14.94 -0.71
CA TYR A 98 -1.46 -15.17 0.73
C TYR A 98 -2.60 -16.17 0.95
N PRO A 99 -2.60 -16.93 2.06
CA PRO A 99 -3.76 -17.73 2.44
C PRO A 99 -4.99 -16.85 2.64
N HIS A 100 -6.08 -17.20 1.99
CA HIS A 100 -7.35 -16.46 2.04
C HIS A 100 -8.49 -17.42 2.39
N THR A 101 -9.43 -16.97 3.21
CA THR A 101 -10.67 -17.73 3.47
C THR A 101 -11.75 -17.40 2.44
N THR A 102 -11.55 -16.33 1.66
CA THR A 102 -12.52 -15.88 0.66
C THR A 102 -12.59 -16.82 -0.55
N PRO A 103 -13.79 -17.26 -0.99
CA PRO A 103 -13.96 -18.15 -2.13
C PRO A 103 -13.33 -17.63 -3.44
N ALA A 104 -12.80 -18.53 -4.27
CA ALA A 104 -12.20 -18.19 -5.56
C ALA A 104 -13.18 -17.49 -6.54
N GLN A 105 -14.49 -17.71 -6.38
CA GLN A 105 -15.51 -17.03 -7.19
C GLN A 105 -15.61 -15.53 -6.87
N GLU A 106 -15.61 -15.16 -5.59
CA GLU A 106 -15.70 -13.78 -5.15
C GLU A 106 -14.46 -12.98 -5.55
N ARG A 107 -13.28 -13.62 -5.53
CA ARG A 107 -12.04 -13.03 -6.07
C ARG A 107 -12.10 -12.77 -7.57
N ARG A 108 -12.64 -13.71 -8.34
CA ARG A 108 -12.84 -13.53 -9.79
C ARG A 108 -13.84 -12.41 -10.08
N GLN A 109 -14.92 -12.32 -9.31
CA GLN A 109 -15.89 -11.24 -9.42
C GLN A 109 -15.23 -9.88 -9.13
N MET A 110 -14.42 -9.78 -8.08
CA MET A 110 -13.66 -8.56 -7.78
C MET A 110 -12.75 -8.14 -8.94
N ASN A 111 -11.97 -9.07 -9.49
CA ASN A 111 -11.09 -8.80 -10.63
C ASN A 111 -11.86 -8.35 -11.87
N ALA A 112 -13.00 -8.99 -12.17
CA ALA A 112 -13.86 -8.58 -13.30
C ALA A 112 -14.37 -7.14 -13.12
N LEU A 113 -14.82 -6.79 -11.91
CA LEU A 113 -15.30 -5.44 -11.59
C LEU A 113 -14.19 -4.39 -11.69
N LEU A 114 -12.97 -4.73 -11.27
CA LEU A 114 -11.79 -3.87 -11.40
C LEU A 114 -11.48 -3.55 -12.86
N VAL A 115 -11.53 -4.57 -13.73
CA VAL A 115 -11.32 -4.43 -15.17
C VAL A 115 -12.44 -3.61 -15.83
N GLU A 116 -13.71 -3.92 -15.54
CA GLU A 116 -14.88 -3.25 -16.14
C GLU A 116 -14.92 -1.74 -15.89
N GLN A 117 -14.37 -1.28 -14.76
CA GLN A 117 -14.42 0.13 -14.37
C GLN A 117 -13.21 0.94 -14.86
N GLU A 118 -12.30 0.33 -15.63
CA GLU A 118 -10.98 0.88 -15.98
C GLU A 118 -10.15 1.25 -14.72
N LEU A 119 -10.41 0.56 -13.61
CA LEU A 119 -9.73 0.79 -12.33
C LEU A 119 -8.61 -0.24 -12.08
N ALA A 120 -8.55 -1.30 -12.87
CA ALA A 120 -7.32 -2.06 -13.09
C ALA A 120 -6.37 -1.24 -13.97
N PRO A 121 -5.06 -1.25 -13.71
CA PRO A 121 -4.08 -0.64 -14.61
C PRO A 121 -4.27 -1.15 -16.03
N ARG A 122 -4.09 -0.27 -17.02
CA ARG A 122 -3.82 -0.70 -18.40
C ARG A 122 -2.42 -1.32 -18.55
N GLU A 123 -1.60 -1.19 -17.52
CA GLU A 123 -0.30 -1.84 -17.36
C GLU A 123 -0.48 -3.34 -17.04
N ASN A 124 0.54 -4.16 -17.33
CA ASN A 124 0.53 -5.64 -17.17
C ASN A 124 0.35 -6.16 -15.71
N GLU A 125 -0.02 -5.31 -14.76
CA GLU A 125 -0.14 -5.66 -13.35
C GLU A 125 -1.51 -6.22 -12.97
N ALA A 126 -1.51 -7.27 -12.16
CA ALA A 126 -2.73 -7.95 -11.74
C ALA A 126 -3.53 -7.10 -10.74
N SER A 127 -4.86 -7.16 -10.85
CA SER A 127 -5.78 -6.37 -10.04
C SER A 127 -5.76 -6.71 -8.54
N ASP A 128 -5.12 -7.81 -8.15
CA ASP A 128 -4.88 -8.21 -6.78
C ASP A 128 -3.55 -7.69 -6.19
N HIS A 129 -2.78 -6.90 -6.95
CA HIS A 129 -1.61 -6.18 -6.43
C HIS A 129 -2.03 -5.09 -5.42
N ILE A 130 -1.40 -5.04 -4.24
CA ILE A 130 -1.79 -4.16 -3.14
C ILE A 130 -1.82 -2.67 -3.52
N ALA A 131 -0.85 -2.20 -4.30
CA ALA A 131 -0.83 -0.82 -4.80
C ALA A 131 -2.04 -0.48 -5.68
N ILE A 132 -2.56 -1.45 -6.43
CA ILE A 132 -3.74 -1.30 -7.29
C ILE A 132 -5.01 -1.26 -6.45
N GLN A 133 -5.10 -2.13 -5.45
CA GLN A 133 -6.20 -2.10 -4.49
C GLN A 133 -6.25 -0.75 -3.73
N LEU A 134 -5.10 -0.22 -3.31
CA LEU A 134 -5.02 1.10 -2.68
C LEU A 134 -5.47 2.24 -3.61
N ALA A 135 -5.03 2.24 -4.88
CA ALA A 135 -5.46 3.22 -5.87
C ALA A 135 -6.98 3.16 -6.14
N LEU A 136 -7.54 1.95 -6.19
CA LEU A 136 -8.99 1.77 -6.32
C LEU A 136 -9.70 2.37 -5.11
N MET A 137 -9.28 2.07 -3.87
CA MET A 137 -9.91 2.62 -2.67
C MET A 137 -9.88 4.16 -2.65
N ALA A 138 -8.77 4.76 -3.10
CA ALA A 138 -8.67 6.22 -3.25
C ALA A 138 -9.68 6.77 -4.26
N SER A 139 -9.91 6.05 -5.37
CA SER A 139 -10.81 6.44 -6.46
C SER A 139 -12.29 6.23 -6.12
N CYS A 140 -12.64 5.10 -5.52
CA CYS A 140 -14.00 4.76 -5.06
C CYS A 140 -14.53 5.81 -4.08
N GLN A 141 -13.64 6.32 -3.23
CA GLN A 141 -13.99 7.33 -2.24
C GLN A 141 -14.45 8.66 -2.86
N GLN A 142 -14.09 8.91 -4.12
CA GLN A 142 -14.48 10.08 -4.92
C GLN A 142 -15.76 9.86 -5.75
N ARG A 143 -16.17 8.59 -5.97
CA ARG A 143 -17.21 8.21 -6.95
C ARG A 143 -18.51 7.68 -6.34
N ASP A 144 -18.59 7.50 -5.01
CA ASP A 144 -19.73 6.80 -4.40
C ASP A 144 -21.01 7.63 -4.29
N ALA A 145 -21.90 7.45 -5.27
CA ALA A 145 -23.26 7.97 -5.25
C ALA A 145 -24.36 6.91 -5.13
N ARG A 146 -24.01 5.61 -5.17
CA ARG A 146 -25.00 4.51 -5.27
C ARG A 146 -24.66 3.27 -4.43
N GLY A 147 -23.67 3.29 -3.55
CA GLY A 147 -23.40 2.20 -2.59
C GLY A 147 -22.70 0.96 -3.17
N PHE A 148 -22.54 0.86 -4.49
CA PHE A 148 -21.83 -0.25 -5.14
C PHE A 148 -20.35 -0.28 -4.77
N TYR A 149 -19.70 0.88 -4.78
CA TYR A 149 -18.30 1.00 -4.38
C TYR A 149 -18.08 0.66 -2.90
N VAL A 150 -19.12 0.73 -2.06
CA VAL A 150 -19.05 0.29 -0.65
C VAL A 150 -18.83 -1.23 -0.59
N LEU A 151 -19.56 -2.02 -1.39
CA LEU A 151 -19.41 -3.47 -1.37
C LEU A 151 -18.04 -3.90 -1.88
N ALA A 152 -17.56 -3.28 -2.96
CA ALA A 152 -16.22 -3.52 -3.48
C ALA A 152 -15.14 -3.19 -2.43
N VAL A 153 -15.25 -2.03 -1.77
CA VAL A 153 -14.32 -1.63 -0.70
C VAL A 153 -14.41 -2.58 0.51
N VAL A 154 -15.59 -3.05 0.90
CA VAL A 154 -15.77 -4.00 2.00
C VAL A 154 -15.03 -5.31 1.71
N MET A 155 -15.18 -5.85 0.50
CA MET A 155 -14.48 -7.06 0.09
C MET A 155 -12.96 -6.86 0.08
N MET A 156 -12.47 -5.73 -0.45
CA MET A 156 -11.03 -5.43 -0.43
C MET A 156 -10.47 -5.28 0.98
N VAL A 157 -11.21 -4.63 1.88
CA VAL A 157 -10.80 -4.49 3.29
C VAL A 157 -10.73 -5.86 3.96
N HIS A 158 -11.60 -6.80 3.60
CA HIS A 158 -11.51 -8.18 4.07
C HIS A 158 -10.20 -8.84 3.60
N PHE A 159 -9.88 -8.78 2.31
CA PHE A 159 -8.61 -9.31 1.80
C PHE A 159 -7.39 -8.69 2.49
N MET A 160 -7.33 -7.36 2.55
CA MET A 160 -6.21 -6.66 3.18
C MET A 160 -6.05 -7.00 4.66
N ARG A 161 -7.13 -7.39 5.37
CA ARG A 161 -7.04 -7.84 6.76
C ARG A 161 -6.45 -9.24 6.88
N GLU A 162 -6.84 -10.17 6.01
CA GLU A 162 -6.26 -11.51 5.96
C GLU A 162 -4.76 -11.43 5.64
N ASP A 163 -4.42 -10.65 4.60
CA ASP A 163 -3.05 -10.43 4.18
C ASP A 163 -2.23 -9.76 5.30
N ALA A 164 -2.78 -8.74 5.97
CA ALA A 164 -2.10 -8.08 7.08
C ALA A 164 -1.85 -9.01 8.26
N GLN A 165 -2.80 -9.89 8.61
CA GLN A 165 -2.61 -10.88 9.67
C GLN A 165 -1.50 -11.87 9.32
N TYR A 166 -1.47 -12.36 8.09
CA TYR A 166 -0.43 -13.27 7.62
C TYR A 166 0.95 -12.59 7.58
N LEU A 167 1.03 -11.37 7.04
CA LEU A 167 2.26 -10.59 7.02
C LEU A 167 2.78 -10.30 8.42
N GLN A 168 1.88 -10.00 9.36
CA GLN A 168 2.25 -9.80 10.75
C GLN A 168 2.85 -11.08 11.35
N SER A 169 2.27 -12.26 11.10
CA SER A 169 2.90 -13.52 11.56
C SER A 169 4.28 -13.73 10.93
N LEU A 170 4.42 -13.53 9.62
CA LEU A 170 5.68 -13.73 8.91
C LEU A 170 6.78 -12.79 9.39
N LEU A 171 6.45 -11.52 9.64
CA LEU A 171 7.39 -10.52 10.13
C LEU A 171 7.71 -10.69 11.62
N MET A 172 6.79 -11.18 12.45
CA MET A 172 7.06 -11.43 13.87
C MET A 172 7.96 -12.65 14.06
N ASP A 173 7.81 -13.70 13.24
CA ASP A 173 8.70 -14.86 13.25
C ASP A 173 10.16 -14.48 12.89
N ASP A 174 10.35 -13.52 11.98
CA ASP A 174 11.67 -13.05 11.55
C ASP A 174 12.32 -12.08 12.57
N VAL A 175 11.53 -11.41 13.41
CA VAL A 175 12.01 -10.54 14.51
C VAL A 175 12.49 -11.37 15.70
N ASP A 176 11.84 -12.48 16.02
CA ASP A 176 12.28 -13.38 17.10
C ASP A 176 13.61 -14.09 16.74
N CYS A 177 13.84 -14.38 15.45
CA CYS A 177 15.09 -15.00 14.99
C CYS A 177 16.31 -14.05 14.98
N ARG A 178 16.11 -12.72 14.95
CA ARG A 178 17.21 -11.73 14.98
C ARG A 178 17.59 -11.27 16.38
N ASN A 179 16.90 -11.75 17.41
CA ASN A 179 17.15 -11.46 18.82
C ASN A 179 17.80 -12.64 19.59
N HIS A 180 18.36 -13.63 18.90
CA HIS A 180 19.17 -14.71 19.48
C HIS A 180 20.55 -14.78 18.81
#